data_AF-A0A838VRC7-F1
#
_entry.id   AF-A0A838VRC7-F1
#
_cell.length_a   1.000
_cell.length_b   1.000
_cell.length_c   1.000
_cell.angle_alpha   90.00
_cell.angle_beta   90.00
_cell.angle_gamma   90.00
#
_symmetry.space_group_name_H-M   'P 1'
#
loop_
_entity.id
_entity.type
_entity.pdbx_description
1 polymer ?
#
loop_
_entity_poly.entity_id
_entity_poly.type
_entity_poly.pdbx_seq_one_letter_code
_entity_poly.pdbx_strand_id
1 'polypeptide(L)'
;SLGSALATLAAFDLALNVPQLKPQIRLYTYAGPRIGNPNFAQLHSQMVPNSYRISNLADLVPLSPPTVFRKDVYVHVGQSWSFVTQFGDILPNHAVDTYRAAVDNEVETDQTRKYPNSGLAQR
;
A
#
# COMPACT_ATOMS: atom_id res chain seq x y z
N SER A 1 2.06 -4.42 -7.09
CA SER A 1 2.42 -3.80 -8.38
C SER A 1 1.20 -3.11 -9.01
N LEU A 2 1.16 -2.93 -10.35
CA LEU A 2 0.01 -2.36 -11.09
C LEU A 2 -1.33 -2.99 -10.71
N GLY A 3 -1.39 -4.32 -10.52
CA GLY A 3 -2.61 -5.01 -10.10
C GLY A 3 -3.19 -4.49 -8.79
N SER A 4 -2.35 -4.02 -7.86
CA SER A 4 -2.84 -3.37 -6.64
C SER A 4 -3.48 -2.02 -6.91
N ALA A 5 -2.94 -1.22 -7.84
CA ALA A 5 -3.54 0.05 -8.22
C ALA A 5 -4.93 -0.17 -8.85
N LEU A 6 -5.03 -1.16 -9.75
CA LEU A 6 -6.29 -1.54 -10.39
C LEU A 6 -7.31 -2.08 -9.39
N ALA A 7 -6.90 -2.93 -8.45
CA ALA A 7 -7.77 -3.45 -7.40
C ALA A 7 -8.34 -2.33 -6.51
N THR A 8 -7.52 -1.33 -6.17
CA THR A 8 -7.96 -0.16 -5.41
C THR A 8 -9.01 0.66 -6.17
N LEU A 9 -8.78 0.94 -7.45
CA LEU A 9 -9.74 1.67 -8.28
C LEU A 9 -11.03 0.86 -8.47
N ALA A 10 -10.93 -0.44 -8.71
CA ALA A 10 -12.08 -1.32 -8.87
C ALA A 10 -12.92 -1.43 -7.59
N ALA A 11 -12.29 -1.55 -6.42
CA ALA A 11 -13.02 -1.58 -5.15
C ALA A 11 -13.77 -0.26 -4.90
N PHE A 12 -13.15 0.87 -5.22
CA PHE A 12 -13.78 2.18 -5.11
C PHE A 12 -14.95 2.33 -6.08
N ASP A 13 -14.77 1.91 -7.34
CA ASP A 13 -15.78 1.91 -8.38
C ASP A 13 -16.99 1.04 -8.01
N LEU A 14 -16.75 -0.18 -7.53
CA LEU A 14 -17.80 -1.09 -7.04
C LEU A 14 -18.56 -0.49 -5.86
N ALA A 15 -17.86 0.16 -4.92
CA ALA A 15 -18.51 0.77 -3.76
C ALA A 15 -19.43 1.95 -4.14
N LEU A 16 -19.09 2.68 -5.21
CA LEU A 16 -19.89 3.81 -5.73
C LEU A 16 -21.06 3.34 -6.60
N ASN A 17 -20.78 2.47 -7.56
CA ASN A 17 -21.73 2.08 -8.60
C ASN A 17 -22.60 0.88 -8.22
N VAL A 18 -22.20 0.12 -7.20
CA VAL A 18 -22.93 -1.07 -6.72
C VAL A 18 -23.07 -1.03 -5.18
N PRO A 19 -23.84 -0.06 -4.61
CA PRO A 19 -23.87 0.19 -3.17
C PRO A 19 -24.24 -1.03 -2.30
N GLN A 20 -25.01 -1.98 -2.83
CA GLN A 20 -25.37 -3.23 -2.15
C GLN A 20 -24.16 -4.15 -1.87
N LEU A 21 -23.08 -4.01 -2.63
CA LEU A 21 -21.84 -4.75 -2.40
C LEU A 21 -20.91 -4.04 -1.40
N LYS A 22 -21.10 -2.75 -1.14
CA LYS A 22 -20.23 -1.96 -0.25
C LYS A 22 -19.92 -2.65 1.09
N PRO A 23 -20.89 -3.25 1.82
CA PRO A 23 -20.60 -3.93 3.09
C PRO A 23 -19.75 -5.20 2.95
N GLN A 24 -19.69 -5.77 1.75
CA GLN A 24 -19.02 -7.04 1.44
C GLN A 24 -17.60 -6.83 0.90
N ILE A 25 -17.25 -5.60 0.49
CA ILE A 25 -15.94 -5.30 -0.08
C ILE A 25 -14.87 -5.40 1.02
N ARG A 26 -13.87 -6.27 0.77
CA ARG A 26 -12.61 -6.34 1.49
C ARG A 26 -11.48 -6.26 0.49
N LEU A 27 -10.63 -5.24 0.63
CA LEU A 27 -9.54 -4.97 -0.30
C LEU A 27 -8.21 -5.29 0.37
N TYR A 28 -7.46 -6.23 -0.20
CA TYR A 28 -6.08 -6.53 0.18
C TYR A 28 -5.18 -6.23 -1.01
N THR A 29 -4.16 -5.40 -0.78
CA THR A 29 -3.25 -4.97 -1.83
C THR A 29 -1.80 -5.20 -1.44
N TYR A 30 -1.00 -5.65 -2.40
CA TYR A 30 0.40 -5.98 -2.22
C TYR A 30 1.26 -5.20 -3.20
N ALA A 31 2.36 -4.64 -2.69
CA ALA A 31 3.34 -3.90 -3.49
C ALA A 31 2.72 -2.75 -4.30
N GLY A 32 1.68 -2.11 -3.76
CA GLY A 32 0.88 -1.09 -4.44
C GLY A 32 1.53 0.29 -4.43
N PRO A 33 1.64 0.97 -5.60
CA PRO A 33 2.07 2.37 -5.65
C PRO A 33 1.03 3.31 -5.02
N ARG A 34 1.39 4.60 -4.89
CA ARG A 34 0.41 5.68 -4.64
C ARG A 34 -0.36 5.94 -5.92
N ILE A 35 -1.67 6.17 -5.83
CA ILE A 35 -2.54 6.26 -7.01
C ILE A 35 -3.45 7.49 -7.04
N GLY A 36 -3.51 8.25 -5.94
CA GLY A 36 -4.44 9.36 -5.83
C GLY A 36 -3.97 10.44 -4.89
N ASN A 37 -4.67 11.57 -4.98
CA ASN A 37 -4.45 12.73 -4.14
C ASN A 37 -5.13 12.56 -2.76
N PRO A 38 -4.94 13.51 -1.82
CA PRO A 38 -5.57 13.43 -0.50
C PRO A 38 -7.11 13.34 -0.55
N ASN A 39 -7.76 14.01 -1.51
CA ASN A 39 -9.21 13.96 -1.66
C ASN A 39 -9.69 12.55 -2.06
N PHE A 40 -9.01 11.91 -3.00
CA PHE A 40 -9.27 10.52 -3.38
C PHE A 40 -9.08 9.59 -2.17
N ALA A 41 -8.02 9.76 -1.40
CA ALA A 41 -7.77 8.91 -0.23
C ALA A 41 -8.84 9.05 0.85
N GLN A 42 -9.35 10.26 1.07
CA GLN A 42 -10.45 10.52 1.99
C GLN A 42 -11.75 9.88 1.52
N LEU A 43 -12.10 10.01 0.23
CA LEU A 43 -13.29 9.36 -0.31
C LEU A 43 -13.15 7.84 -0.28
N HIS A 44 -11.98 7.31 -0.63
CA HIS A 44 -11.71 5.88 -0.58
C HIS A 44 -11.88 5.32 0.84
N SER A 45 -11.39 5.99 1.89
CA SER A 45 -11.55 5.49 3.26
C SER A 45 -13.01 5.42 3.73
N GLN A 46 -13.87 6.29 3.20
CA GLN A 46 -15.32 6.29 3.47
C GLN A 46 -16.07 5.22 2.66
N MET A 47 -15.62 4.96 1.44
CA MET A 47 -16.29 4.04 0.52
C MET A 47 -15.83 2.59 0.69
N VAL A 48 -14.56 2.38 1.00
CA VAL A 48 -13.93 1.06 1.15
C VAL A 48 -13.16 1.02 2.48
N PRO A 49 -13.87 0.98 3.63
CA PRO A 49 -13.22 1.06 4.95
C PRO A 49 -12.39 -0.19 5.28
N ASN A 50 -12.77 -1.36 4.75
CA ASN A 50 -12.00 -2.62 4.91
C ASN A 50 -10.93 -2.73 3.82
N SER A 51 -9.97 -1.80 3.83
CA SER A 51 -8.87 -1.75 2.87
C SER A 51 -7.53 -1.85 3.59
N TYR A 52 -6.71 -2.81 3.17
CA TYR A 52 -5.43 -3.15 3.76
C TYR A 52 -4.36 -3.14 2.66
N ARG A 53 -3.25 -2.47 2.94
CA ARG A 53 -2.11 -2.35 2.02
C ARG A 53 -0.86 -2.88 2.66
N ILE A 54 -0.31 -3.95 2.09
CA ILE A 54 0.91 -4.59 2.53
C ILE A 54 2.08 -4.09 1.66
N SER A 55 3.14 -3.60 2.31
CA SER A 55 4.39 -3.16 1.65
C SER A 55 5.64 -3.74 2.28
N ASN A 56 6.53 -4.31 1.48
CA ASN A 56 7.91 -4.57 1.87
C ASN A 56 8.66 -3.23 1.95
N LEU A 57 9.32 -2.95 3.08
CA LEU A 57 10.11 -1.72 3.25
C LEU A 57 11.33 -1.64 2.32
N ALA A 58 11.77 -2.77 1.77
CA ALA A 58 12.85 -2.83 0.79
C ALA A 58 12.35 -2.72 -0.67
N ASP A 59 11.04 -2.65 -0.90
CA ASP A 59 10.45 -2.50 -2.22
C ASP A 59 10.25 -1.00 -2.54
N LEU A 60 10.79 -0.58 -3.69
CA LEU A 60 10.71 0.80 -4.16
C LEU A 60 9.37 1.13 -4.83
N VAL A 61 8.63 0.14 -5.34
CA VAL A 61 7.40 0.39 -6.10
C VAL A 61 6.31 1.07 -5.26
N PRO A 62 6.05 0.68 -4.00
CA PRO A 62 5.16 1.42 -3.12
C PRO A 62 5.53 2.89 -2.92
N LEU A 63 6.80 3.25 -3.12
CA LEU A 63 7.27 4.63 -2.98
C LEU A 63 7.01 5.49 -4.22
N SER A 64 6.45 4.91 -5.29
CA SER A 64 6.14 5.59 -6.54
C SER A 64 4.65 5.99 -6.64
N PRO A 65 4.32 7.15 -7.23
CA PRO A 65 5.21 8.32 -7.36
C PRO A 65 5.62 8.83 -5.97
N PRO A 66 6.69 9.65 -5.86
CA PRO A 66 7.03 10.34 -4.62
C PRO A 66 5.84 11.11 -4.03
N THR A 67 5.79 11.27 -2.71
CA THR A 67 4.68 11.95 -2.01
C THR A 67 4.37 13.32 -2.62
N VAL A 68 5.41 14.06 -3.01
CA VAL A 68 5.29 15.27 -3.80
C VAL A 68 5.95 15.01 -5.14
N PHE A 69 5.15 15.05 -6.21
CA PHE A 69 5.64 14.91 -7.57
C PHE A 69 5.19 16.12 -8.38
N ARG A 70 6.15 16.98 -8.76
CA ARG A 70 5.89 18.29 -9.35
C ARG A 70 5.02 19.16 -8.43
N LYS A 71 3.77 19.43 -8.80
CA LYS A 71 2.80 20.22 -8.04
C LYS A 71 1.72 19.37 -7.36
N ASP A 72 1.76 18.06 -7.59
CA ASP A 72 0.74 17.13 -7.13
C ASP A 72 1.22 16.37 -5.90
N VAL A 73 0.28 16.10 -4.99
CA VAL A 73 0.50 15.27 -3.80
C VAL A 73 -0.14 13.92 -4.02
N TYR A 74 0.64 12.87 -3.84
CA TYR A 74 0.18 11.48 -3.92
C TYR A 74 0.25 10.84 -2.54
N VAL A 75 -0.82 10.17 -2.14
CA VAL A 75 -0.90 9.47 -0.86
C VAL A 75 -1.38 8.04 -1.06
N HIS A 76 -1.09 7.19 -0.08
CA HIS A 76 -1.66 5.85 -0.05
C HIS A 76 -3.09 5.87 0.49
N VAL A 77 -3.81 4.78 0.25
CA VAL A 77 -5.10 4.46 0.83
C VAL A 77 -5.03 3.15 1.62
N GLY A 78 -6.02 2.91 2.46
CA GLY A 78 -6.12 1.71 3.30
C GLY A 78 -5.18 1.74 4.51
N GLN A 79 -5.44 0.85 5.46
CA GLN A 79 -4.59 0.61 6.62
C GLN A 79 -3.24 0.07 6.15
N SER A 80 -2.15 0.67 6.63
CA SER A 80 -0.80 0.29 6.24
C SER A 80 -0.31 -0.89 7.07
N TRP A 81 0.07 -1.95 6.38
CA TRP A 81 0.79 -3.10 6.90
C TRP A 81 2.12 -3.19 6.18
N SER A 82 3.15 -3.66 6.86
CA SER A 82 4.46 -3.77 6.23
C SER A 82 5.27 -4.90 6.80
N PHE A 83 6.33 -5.30 6.10
CA PHE A 83 7.39 -6.20 6.55
C PHE A 83 8.72 -5.73 5.95
N VAL A 84 9.83 -6.38 6.29
CA VAL A 84 11.11 -6.14 5.62
C VAL A 84 11.74 -7.45 5.18
N THR A 85 11.98 -7.56 3.88
CA THR A 85 12.81 -8.62 3.28
C THR A 85 13.66 -7.96 2.21
N GLN A 86 14.97 -8.09 2.34
CA GLN A 86 15.93 -7.39 1.49
C GLN A 86 16.81 -8.41 0.78
N PHE A 87 16.69 -8.46 -0.54
CA PHE A 87 17.48 -9.32 -1.43
C PHE A 87 18.56 -8.56 -2.20
N GLY A 88 18.71 -7.25 -1.96
CA GLY A 88 19.73 -6.40 -2.58
C GLY A 88 19.39 -5.90 -3.99
N ASP A 89 18.18 -6.18 -4.49
CA ASP A 89 17.75 -5.82 -5.84
C ASP A 89 16.23 -5.54 -5.89
N ILE A 90 15.80 -4.74 -6.86
CA ILE A 90 14.44 -4.27 -7.05
C ILE A 90 13.49 -5.44 -7.29
N LEU A 91 13.82 -6.31 -8.25
CA LEU A 91 12.93 -7.39 -8.68
C LEU A 91 12.60 -8.38 -7.55
N PRO A 92 13.58 -8.96 -6.83
CA PRO A 92 13.26 -9.89 -5.75
C PRO A 92 12.58 -9.19 -4.56
N ASN A 93 12.84 -7.92 -4.27
CA ASN A 93 12.11 -7.19 -3.23
C ASN A 93 10.64 -6.94 -3.59
N HIS A 94 10.35 -6.77 -4.88
CA HIS A 94 9.02 -6.50 -5.44
C HIS A 94 8.24 -7.77 -5.82
N ALA A 95 8.90 -8.92 -5.90
CA ALA A 95 8.32 -10.17 -6.37
C ALA A 95 7.13 -10.62 -5.50
N VAL A 96 6.11 -11.20 -6.13
CA VAL A 96 4.92 -11.70 -5.43
C VAL A 96 5.27 -12.77 -4.39
N ASP A 97 6.26 -13.61 -4.67
CA ASP A 97 6.71 -14.67 -3.76
C ASP A 97 7.27 -14.10 -2.45
N THR A 98 7.93 -12.94 -2.50
CA THR A 98 8.43 -12.24 -1.31
C THR A 98 7.29 -11.78 -0.41
N TYR A 99 6.22 -11.24 -1.00
CA TYR A 99 5.03 -10.84 -0.27
C TYR A 99 4.24 -12.03 0.26
N ARG A 100 4.13 -13.10 -0.53
CA ARG A 100 3.48 -14.33 -0.12
C ARG A 100 4.21 -14.96 1.07
N ALA A 101 5.53 -15.08 0.99
CA ALA A 101 6.34 -15.61 2.08
C ALA A 101 6.16 -14.79 3.36
N ALA A 102 6.06 -13.47 3.26
CA ALA A 102 5.81 -12.64 4.43
C ALA A 102 4.47 -12.96 5.11
N VAL A 103 3.40 -13.04 4.32
CA VAL A 103 2.04 -13.38 4.79
C VAL A 103 1.97 -14.79 5.37
N ASP A 104 2.54 -15.77 4.67
CA ASP A 104 2.56 -17.17 5.12
C ASP A 104 3.33 -17.35 6.45
N ASN A 105 4.24 -16.43 6.78
CA ASN A 105 4.99 -16.41 8.04
C ASN A 105 4.44 -15.39 9.04
N GLU A 106 3.35 -14.69 8.72
CA GLU A 106 2.70 -13.68 9.58
C GLU A 106 3.67 -12.58 10.08
N VAL A 107 4.63 -12.17 9.24
CA VAL A 107 5.67 -11.18 9.65
C VAL A 107 5.28 -9.74 9.34
N GLU A 108 4.19 -9.51 8.62
CA GLU A 108 3.62 -8.20 8.42
C GLU A 108 3.02 -7.62 9.71
N THR A 109 3.15 -6.32 9.87
CA THR A 109 2.59 -5.61 11.02
C THR A 109 2.17 -4.20 10.64
N ASP A 110 1.13 -3.72 11.31
CA ASP A 110 0.67 -2.33 11.29
C ASP A 110 1.25 -1.50 12.45
N GLN A 111 2.07 -2.12 13.30
CA GLN A 111 2.71 -1.47 14.43
C GLN A 111 3.88 -0.61 13.98
N THR A 112 4.11 0.48 14.70
CA THR A 112 5.29 1.33 14.51
C THR A 112 6.55 0.54 14.83
N ARG A 113 7.41 0.32 13.82
CA ARG A 113 8.70 -0.33 14.03
C ARG A 113 9.67 0.58 14.77
N LYS A 114 10.25 0.06 15.84
CA LYS A 114 11.35 0.71 16.58
C LYS A 114 12.67 0.22 16.02
N TYR A 115 13.21 0.93 15.04
CA TYR A 115 14.60 0.75 14.63
C TYR A 115 15.48 1.69 15.44
N PRO A 116 16.74 1.31 15.74
CA PRO A 116 17.72 2.30 16.14
C PRO A 116 17.82 3.32 15.01
N ASN A 117 17.49 4.59 15.27
CA ASN A 117 17.67 5.69 14.34
C ASN A 117 19.18 5.99 14.23
N SER A 118 19.94 5.07 13.64
CA SER A 118 21.41 5.17 13.51
C SER A 118 21.85 6.03 12.33
N GLY A 119 20.92 6.44 11.46
CA GLY A 119 21.18 7.20 10.24
C GLY A 119 20.27 8.42 10.11
N LEU A 120 20.17 9.24 11.16
CA LEU A 120 19.48 10.53 11.07
C LEU A 120 20.21 11.42 10.05
N ALA A 121 19.70 11.45 8.82
CA ALA A 121 20.02 12.53 7.90
C ALA A 121 19.48 13.82 8.53
N GLN A 122 20.40 14.74 8.87
CA GLN A 122 20.03 16.10 9.23
C GLN A 122 19.30 16.69 8.02
N ARG A 123 17.99 16.92 8.16
CA ARG A 123 17.20 17.63 7.15
C ARG A 123 17.38 19.12 7.31
#